data_AF-A0A2U3DCR0-F1
#
_entry.id   AF-A0A2U3DCR0-F1
#
_cell.length_a   1.000
_cell.length_b   1.000
_cell.length_c   1.000
_cell.angle_alpha   90.00
_cell.angle_beta   90.00
_cell.angle_gamma   90.00
#
_symmetry.space_group_name_H-M   'P 1'
#
loop_
_entity.id
_entity.type
_entity.pdbx_description
1 polymer ?
#
loop_
_entity_poly.entity_id
_entity_poly.type
_entity_poly.pdbx_seq_one_letter_code
_entity_poly.pdbx_strand_id
1 'polypeptide(L)' 'MRSESTTLQEIGSELDVPSGRVKIHIRCRKCGEVFILRGVRDVRGHVETGFRRCLCDNDKDFDIETLA' A
#
# COMPACT_ATOMS: atom_id res chain seq x y z
N MET A 1 -47.64 3.75 -16.61
CA MET A 1 -46.21 4.01 -16.92
C MET A 1 -45.83 5.32 -16.24
N ARG A 2 -45.18 5.26 -15.08
CA ARG A 2 -44.62 6.43 -14.40
C ARG A 2 -43.16 6.13 -14.12
N SER A 3 -42.34 6.99 -14.70
CA SER A 3 -40.92 6.84 -14.98
C SER A 3 -40.07 6.64 -13.74
N GLU A 4 -39.12 5.71 -13.88
CA GLU A 4 -37.90 5.61 -13.09
C GLU A 4 -37.08 6.89 -13.21
N SER A 5 -36.43 7.27 -12.11
CA SER A 5 -35.09 7.90 -12.03
C SER A 5 -35.07 8.96 -10.94
N THR A 6 -34.34 8.69 -9.86
CA THR A 6 -33.40 9.66 -9.28
C THR A 6 -32.42 8.90 -8.39
N THR A 7 -31.19 8.90 -8.89
CA THR A 7 -29.90 8.56 -8.30
C THR A 7 -29.69 9.18 -6.91
N LEU A 8 -28.62 8.74 -6.23
CA LEU A 8 -28.01 9.22 -4.96
C LEU A 8 -28.43 8.33 -3.77
N GLN A 9 -27.56 7.66 -3.01
CA GLN A 9 -26.12 7.79 -2.75
C GLN A 9 -25.46 6.42 -2.57
N GLU A 10 -24.36 6.18 -3.27
CA GLU A 10 -23.35 5.21 -2.83
C GLU A 10 -22.65 5.81 -1.61
N ILE A 11 -23.04 5.36 -0.43
CA ILE A 11 -22.39 5.65 0.85
C ILE A 11 -21.09 4.86 0.90
N GLY A 12 -20.07 5.37 0.21
CA GLY A 12 -18.68 5.04 0.50
C GLY A 12 -18.30 5.73 1.81
N SER A 13 -18.59 5.08 2.95
CA SER A 13 -18.06 5.53 4.22
C SER A 13 -16.55 5.28 4.20
N GLU A 14 -15.80 6.31 3.83
CA GLU A 14 -14.38 6.45 4.15
C GLU A 14 -14.26 6.48 5.67
N LEU A 15 -14.31 5.31 6.28
CA LEU A 15 -13.86 5.12 7.64
C LEU A 15 -12.40 5.53 7.60
N ASP A 16 -12.11 6.66 8.24
CA ASP A 16 -10.78 7.11 8.65
C ASP A 16 -10.19 6.01 9.54
N VAL A 17 -9.79 4.90 8.92
CA VAL A 17 -8.95 3.90 9.53
C VAL A 17 -7.65 4.64 9.71
N PRO A 18 -7.13 4.77 10.95
CA PRO A 18 -5.87 5.44 11.18
C PRO A 18 -4.88 4.76 10.25
N SER A 19 -4.53 5.45 9.16
CA SER A 19 -3.69 4.91 8.09
C SER A 19 -2.33 4.72 8.72
N GLY A 20 -2.17 3.54 9.33
CA GLY A 20 -1.07 3.23 10.21
C GLY A 20 0.17 3.26 9.35
N ARG A 21 0.94 4.34 9.47
CA ARG A 21 2.25 4.40 8.84
C ARG A 21 3.12 3.40 9.57
N VAL A 22 3.51 2.34 8.87
CA VAL A 22 4.36 1.29 9.41
C VAL A 22 5.76 1.44 8.84
N LYS A 23 6.77 1.28 9.68
CA LYS A 23 8.14 1.23 9.21
C LYS A 23 8.37 -0.09 8.49
N ILE A 24 8.96 -0.04 7.31
CA ILE A 24 9.24 -1.23 6.51
C ILE A 24 10.73 -1.31 6.20
N HIS A 25 11.22 -2.53 6.12
CA HIS A 25 12.55 -2.89 5.69
C HIS A 25 12.45 -3.63 4.37
N ILE A 26 13.13 -3.13 3.34
CA ILE A 26 13.13 -3.68 1.99
C ILE A 26 14.55 -4.08 1.65
N ARG A 27 14.77 -5.34 1.27
CA ARG A 27 16.05 -5.84 0.76
C ARG A 27 15.91 -6.23 -0.70
N CYS A 28 16.80 -5.72 -1.55
CA CYS A 28 16.90 -6.16 -2.94
C CYS A 28 17.62 -7.51 -3.03
N ARG A 29 16.97 -8.53 -3.60
CA ARG A 29 17.59 -9.86 -3.77
C ARG A 29 18.63 -9.93 -4.89
N LYS A 30 18.72 -8.89 -5.75
CA LYS A 30 19.72 -8.83 -6.83
C LYS A 30 21.05 -8.22 -6.39
N CYS A 31 21.02 -7.04 -5.76
CA CYS A 31 22.25 -6.32 -5.36
C CYS A 31 22.49 -6.30 -3.84
N GLY A 32 21.52 -6.71 -3.03
CA GLY A 32 21.64 -6.71 -1.57
C GLY A 32 21.34 -5.35 -0.90
N GLU A 33 21.04 -4.30 -1.66
CA GLU A 33 20.74 -2.97 -1.12
C GLU A 33 19.53 -3.00 -0.18
N VAL A 34 19.59 -2.19 0.87
CA VAL A 34 18.58 -2.15 1.94
C VAL A 34 17.97 -0.76 2.04
N PHE A 35 16.64 -0.70 2.05
CA PHE A 35 15.87 0.53 2.21
C PHE A 35 14.98 0.45 3.45
N ILE A 36 14.93 1.54 4.21
CA ILE A 36 14.00 1.71 5.32
C ILE A 36 13.02 2.82 4.96
N LEU A 37 11.76 2.49 4.79
CA LEU A 37 10.71 3.42 4.38
C LEU A 37 9.51 3.37 5.34
N ARG A 38 8.50 4.20 5.06
CA ARG A 38 7.20 4.13 5.73
C ARG A 38 6.15 3.71 4.71
N GLY A 39 5.55 2.55 4.93
CA GLY A 39 4.38 2.07 4.18
C GLY A 39 3.08 2.44 4.86
N VAL A 40 1.97 2.24 4.16
CA VAL A 40 0.60 2.43 4.68
C VAL A 40 -0.04 1.07 4.88
N ARG A 41 -0.59 0.81 6.07
CA ARG A 41 -1.41 -0.38 6.30
C ARG A 41 -2.83 -0.16 5.79
N ASP A 42 -3.29 -1.07 4.94
CA ASP A 42 -4.69 -1.11 4.53
C ASP A 42 -5.59 -1.67 5.65
N VAL A 43 -6.89 -1.56 5.46
CA VAL A 43 -7.91 -2.07 6.40
C VAL A 43 -7.92 -3.61 6.51
N ARG A 44 -7.25 -4.30 5.59
CA ARG A 44 -7.14 -5.77 5.50
C ARG A 44 -5.82 -6.28 6.12
N GLY A 45 -4.95 -5.39 6.57
CA GLY A 45 -3.65 -5.70 7.16
C GLY A 45 -2.49 -5.81 6.17
N HIS A 46 -2.68 -5.56 4.87
CA HIS A 46 -1.60 -5.47 3.89
C HIS A 46 -0.85 -4.15 4.01
N VAL A 47 0.41 -4.14 3.56
CA VAL A 47 1.26 -2.95 3.60
C VAL A 47 1.56 -2.48 2.18
N GLU A 48 1.05 -1.32 1.84
CA GLU A 48 1.43 -0.62 0.62
C GLU A 48 2.72 0.17 0.84
N THR A 49 3.75 -0.08 0.03
CA THR A 49 5.09 0.48 0.24
C THR A 49 5.44 1.63 -0.69
N GLY A 50 4.78 1.72 -1.86
CA GLY A 50 5.10 2.66 -2.93
C GLY A 50 6.47 2.43 -3.60
N PHE A 51 7.24 1.42 -3.18
CA PHE A 51 8.57 1.15 -3.71
C PHE A 51 8.47 0.42 -5.05
N ARG A 52 8.98 1.04 -6.13
CA ARG A 52 8.83 0.52 -7.50
C ARG A 52 10.09 -0.13 -8.07
N ARG A 53 11.27 0.39 -7.74
CA ARG A 53 12.54 0.00 -8.38
C ARG A 53 13.74 0.30 -7.48
N CYS A 54 14.68 -0.62 -7.46
CA CYS A 54 15.99 -0.46 -6.81
C CYS A 54 16.95 0.33 -7.71
N LEU A 55 18.00 0.89 -7.12
CA LEU A 55 19.06 1.60 -7.85
C LEU A 55 19.85 0.71 -8.82
N CYS A 56 19.77 -0.62 -8.70
CA CYS A 56 20.38 -1.58 -9.62
C CYS A 56 19.43 -2.02 -10.76
N ASP A 57 18.35 -1.28 -10.99
CA ASP A 57 17.27 -1.56 -11.96
C ASP A 57 16.44 -2.83 -11.71
N ASN A 58 16.57 -3.46 -10.54
CA ASN A 58 15.63 -4.50 -10.13
C ASN A 58 14.26 -3.88 -9.83
N ASP A 59 13.16 -4.48 -10.29
CA ASP A 59 11.78 -4.02 -10.05
C ASP A 59 10.80 -5.13 -9.60
N LYS A 60 11.31 -6.33 -9.29
CA LYS A 60 10.49 -7.50 -8.93
C LYS A 60 10.97 -8.21 -7.67
N ASP A 61 12.29 -8.37 -7.53
CA ASP A 61 12.85 -9.27 -6.52
C ASP A 61 13.21 -8.56 -5.22
N PHE A 62 12.22 -8.36 -4.36
CA PHE A 62 12.36 -7.70 -3.06
C PHE A 62 11.86 -8.56 -1.90
N ASP A 63 12.60 -8.56 -0.80
CA ASP A 63 12.11 -9.05 0.49
C ASP A 63 11.64 -7.83 1.30
N ILE A 64 10.39 -7.85 1.76
CA ILE A 64 9.76 -6.72 2.46
C ILE A 64 9.25 -7.20 3.81
N GLU A 65 9.70 -6.56 4.89
CA GLU A 65 9.34 -6.88 6.26
C GLU A 65 8.83 -5.64 6.98
N THR A 66 7.79 -5.79 7.81
CA THR A 66 7.35 -4.73 8.72
C THR A 66 8.19 -4.72 9.97
N LEU A 67 8.66 -3.55 10.37
CA LEU A 67 9.31 -3.34 11.66
C LEU A 67 8.26 -2.84 12.66
N ALA A 68 8.13 -3.56 13.78
CA ALA A 68 7.23 -3.23 14.89
C ALA A 68 7.82 -2.14 15.79
#